data_AF-A0A534RS42-F1
#
_entry.id   AF-A0A534RS42-F1
#
_cell.length_a   1.000
_cell.length_b   1.000
_cell.length_c   1.000
_cell.angle_alpha   90.00
_cell.angle_beta   90.00
_cell.angle_gamma   90.00
#
_symmetry.space_group_name_H-M   'P 1'
#
loop_
_entity.id
_entity.type
_entity.pdbx_description
1 polymer ?
#
loop_
_entity_poly.entity_id
_entity_poly.type
_entity_poly.pdbx_seq_one_letter_code
_entity_poly.pdbx_strand_id
1 'polypeptide(L)' 'MTLPDVIPVFPLPNVVFFPRMPLPLHIFEPRYRAMVRDAAQGARLIGMVLLRDDWERDYQGNPPIFATGTVGEMVRVEEL' A
#
# COMPACT_ATOMS: atom_id res chain seq x y z
N MET A 1 -11.00 12.43 -8.87
CA MET A 1 -10.06 12.08 -7.78
C MET A 1 -8.86 13.00 -7.89
N THR A 2 -8.50 13.67 -6.81
CA THR A 2 -7.28 14.51 -6.75
C THR A 2 -6.22 13.73 -5.98
N LEU A 3 -5.05 13.56 -6.58
CA LEU A 3 -3.91 12.89 -5.93
C LEU A 3 -3.17 13.91 -5.06
N PRO A 4 -2.86 13.59 -3.79
CA PRO A 4 -2.01 14.44 -2.96
C PRO A 4 -0.54 14.34 -3.41
N ASP A 5 0.27 15.33 -3.00
CA ASP A 5 1.71 15.35 -3.32
C ASP A 5 2.48 14.18 -2.68
N VAL A 6 1.96 13.64 -1.57
CA VAL A 6 2.56 12.50 -0.84
C VAL A 6 1.48 11.45 -0.61
N ILE A 7 1.82 10.20 -0.94
CA ILE A 7 0.94 9.03 -0.77
C ILE A 7 1.71 7.96 0.01
N PRO A 8 1.10 7.34 1.04
CA PRO A 8 1.69 6.19 1.70
C PRO A 8 1.74 4.99 0.75
N VAL A 9 2.88 4.30 0.74
CA VAL A 9 3.12 3.15 -0.15
C VAL A 9 3.05 1.85 0.65
N PHE A 10 2.21 0.93 0.19
CA PHE A 10 2.13 -0.44 0.68
C PHE A 10 2.78 -1.39 -0.33
N PRO A 11 4.03 -1.84 -0.08
CA PRO A 11 4.70 -2.76 -0.97
C PRO A 11 4.17 -4.18 -0.81
N LEU A 12 3.96 -4.88 -1.93
CA LEU A 12 3.47 -6.25 -1.97
C LEU A 12 4.51 -7.14 -2.69
N PRO A 13 4.85 -8.33 -2.16
CA PRO A 13 5.86 -9.18 -2.77
C PRO A 13 5.38 -9.87 -4.06
N ASN A 14 4.10 -10.24 -4.11
CA ASN A 14 3.58 -11.17 -5.14
C ASN A 14 2.27 -10.70 -5.77
N VAL A 15 1.88 -9.44 -5.56
CA VAL A 15 0.58 -8.92 -6.01
C VAL A 15 0.78 -7.63 -6.79
N VAL A 16 0.24 -7.61 -8.02
CA VAL A 16 0.12 -6.40 -8.83
C VAL A 16 -1.33 -5.97 -8.83
N PHE A 17 -1.59 -4.75 -8.39
CA PHE A 17 -2.91 -4.16 -8.39
C PHE A 17 -3.17 -3.39 -9.69
N PHE A 18 -4.22 -3.74 -10.42
CA PHE A 18 -4.60 -3.05 -11.66
C PHE A 18 -5.71 -2.02 -11.42
N PRO A 19 -5.74 -0.93 -12.21
CA PRO A 19 -6.81 0.06 -12.12
C PRO A 19 -8.21 -0.55 -12.30
N ARG A 20 -9.18 -0.02 -11.53
CA ARG A 20 -10.60 -0.42 -11.55
C ARG A 20 -10.87 -1.86 -11.08
N MET A 21 -9.96 -2.45 -10.31
CA MET A 21 -10.18 -3.74 -9.64
C MET A 21 -10.37 -3.54 -8.13
N PRO A 22 -11.15 -4.40 -7.46
CA PRO A 22 -11.11 -4.50 -6.00
C PRO A 22 -9.93 -5.38 -5.57
N LEU A 23 -9.25 -5.02 -4.47
CA LEU A 23 -8.24 -5.85 -3.84
C LEU A 23 -8.48 -5.93 -2.32
N PRO A 24 -9.03 -7.04 -1.80
CA PRO A 24 -9.14 -7.24 -0.36
C PRO A 24 -7.75 -7.52 0.22
N LEU A 25 -7.41 -6.86 1.34
CA LEU A 25 -6.13 -7.01 2.02
C LEU A 25 -6.36 -7.26 3.51
N HIS A 26 -5.65 -8.25 4.04
CA HIS A 26 -5.55 -8.45 5.48
C HIS A 26 -4.26 -7.80 5.99
N ILE A 27 -4.40 -6.70 6.72
CA ILE A 27 -3.27 -5.91 7.22
C ILE A 27 -3.00 -6.28 8.68
N PHE A 28 -1.99 -7.11 8.90
CA PHE A 28 -1.65 -7.62 10.23
C PHE A 28 -0.44 -6.91 10.86
N GLU A 29 0.52 -6.46 10.05
CA GLU A 29 1.75 -5.85 10.57
C GLU A 29 1.47 -4.48 11.22
N PRO A 30 2.02 -4.22 12.43
CA PRO A 30 1.78 -2.98 13.15
C PRO A 30 2.07 -1.71 12.35
N ARG A 31 3.17 -1.67 11.59
CA ARG A 31 3.57 -0.51 10.76
C ARG A 31 2.54 -0.19 9.67
N TYR A 32 1.98 -1.22 9.02
CA TYR A 32 1.00 -1.05 7.97
C TYR A 32 -0.39 -0.79 8.53
N ARG A 33 -0.72 -1.33 9.71
CA ARG A 33 -1.94 -0.96 10.45
C ARG A 33 -1.95 0.53 10.80
N ALA A 34 -0.84 1.06 11.29
CA ALA A 34 -0.68 2.49 11.56
C ALA A 34 -0.85 3.31 10.28
N MET A 35 -0.13 2.95 9.21
CA MET A 35 -0.25 3.60 7.89
C MET A 35 -1.69 3.61 7.36
N VAL A 36 -2.40 2.48 7.43
CA VAL A 36 -3.80 2.37 6.97
C VAL A 36 -4.72 3.23 7.82
N ARG A 37 -4.53 3.26 9.14
CA ARG A 37 -5.29 4.11 10.06
C ARG A 37 -5.14 5.59 9.71
N ASP A 38 -3.91 6.03 9.48
CA ASP A 38 -3.61 7.42 9.13
C ASP A 38 -4.18 7.77 7.74
N ALA A 39 -3.98 6.91 6.75
CA ALA A 39 -4.50 7.10 5.40
C ALA A 39 -6.05 7.12 5.37
N ALA A 40 -6.70 6.30 6.22
CA ALA A 40 -8.16 6.20 6.29
C ALA A 40 -8.82 7.45 6.91
N GLN A 41 -8.08 8.18 7.75
CA GLN A 41 -8.49 9.47 8.30
C GLN A 41 -8.26 10.64 7.33
N GLY A 42 -7.32 10.48 6.39
CA GLY A 42 -7.00 11.47 5.36
C GLY A 42 -7.71 11.23 4.03
N ALA A 43 -6.93 11.26 2.94
CA ALA A 43 -7.43 11.14 1.56
C ALA A 43 -7.97 9.75 1.20
N ARG A 44 -7.81 8.74 2.07
CA ARG A 44 -8.19 7.34 1.83
C ARG A 44 -7.49 6.70 0.62
N LEU A 45 -6.33 7.22 0.24
CA LEU A 45 -5.52 6.72 -0.85
C LEU A 45 -4.27 6.02 -0.33
N ILE A 46 -3.94 4.87 -0.93
CA ILE A 46 -2.70 4.13 -0.69
C ILE A 46 -2.11 3.72 -2.03
N GLY A 47 -0.79 3.87 -2.20
CA GLY A 47 -0.07 3.37 -3.36
C GLY A 47 0.31 1.90 -3.17
N MET A 48 -0.06 1.03 -4.08
CA MET A 48 0.37 -0.37 -4.09
C MET A 48 1.45 -0.56 -5.16
N VAL A 49 2.57 -1.14 -4.76
CA VAL A 49 3.72 -1.35 -5.63
C VAL A 49 4.32 -2.73 -5.39
N LEU A 50 4.81 -3.36 -6.46
CA LEU A 50 5.48 -4.64 -6.35
C LEU A 50 6.90 -4.45 -5.77
N LEU A 51 7.31 -5.36 -4.90
CA LEU A 51 8.70 -5.45 -4.44
C LEU A 51 9.60 -6.01 -5.57
N ARG A 52 10.84 -5.54 -5.64
CA ARG A 52 11.86 -6.05 -6.55
C ARG A 52 12.68 -7.15 -5.89
N ASP A 53 13.51 -7.84 -6.67
CA ASP A 53 14.46 -8.84 -6.18
C ASP A 53 15.29 -8.33 -4.99
N ASP A 54 15.67 -9.26 -4.10
CA ASP A 54 16.41 -9.01 -2.86
C ASP A 54 15.69 -8.11 -1.83
N TRP A 55 14.37 -7.92 -1.92
CA TRP A 55 13.62 -7.08 -0.99
C TRP A 55 13.67 -7.54 0.46
N GLU A 56 13.83 -8.85 0.69
CA GLU A 56 13.85 -9.45 2.01
C GLU A 56 14.96 -8.88 2.89
N ARG A 57 16.08 -8.47 2.27
CA ARG A 57 17.26 -7.93 2.98
C ARG A 57 16.98 -6.63 3.72
N ASP A 58 16.04 -5.84 3.24
CA ASP A 58 15.67 -4.56 3.83
C ASP A 58 14.15 -4.45 4.06
N TYR A 59 13.49 -5.58 4.33
CA TYR A 59 12.02 -5.60 4.47
C TYR A 59 11.49 -4.64 5.53
N GLN A 60 12.24 -4.47 6.63
CA GLN A 60 11.89 -3.60 7.75
C GLN A 60 12.22 -2.13 7.50
N GLY A 61 13.11 -1.82 6.56
CA GLY A 61 13.54 -0.48 6.21
C GLY A 61 12.90 -0.01 4.91
N ASN A 62 13.71 0.16 3.87
CA ASN A 62 13.29 0.69 2.57
C ASN A 62 13.57 -0.33 1.45
N PRO A 63 12.78 -1.42 1.39
CA PRO A 63 13.02 -2.47 0.42
C PRO A 63 12.85 -1.94 -1.01
N PRO A 64 13.65 -2.42 -1.97
CA PRO A 64 13.53 -2.00 -3.36
C PRO A 64 12.14 -2.33 -3.92
N ILE A 65 11.52 -1.33 -4.57
CA ILE A 65 10.23 -1.42 -5.25
C ILE A 65 10.37 -1.07 -6.73
N PHE A 66 9.40 -1.49 -7.54
CA PHE A 66 9.31 -1.03 -8.93
C PHE A 66 8.92 0.45 -9.00
N ALA A 67 9.35 1.15 -10.06
CA ALA A 67 9.04 2.57 -10.25
C ALA A 67 7.56 2.83 -10.64
N THR A 68 6.80 1.77 -10.93
CA THR A 68 5.41 1.85 -11.35
C THR A 68 4.57 1.02 -10.40
N GLY A 69 3.52 1.64 -9.88
CA GLY A 69 2.50 1.02 -9.05
C GLY A 69 1.14 1.64 -9.32
N THR A 70 0.16 1.31 -8.49
CA THR A 70 -1.22 1.75 -8.66
C THR A 70 -1.72 2.36 -7.37
N VAL A 71 -2.31 3.55 -7.47
CA VAL A 71 -3.03 4.16 -6.34
C VAL A 71 -4.41 3.53 -6.23
N GLY A 72 -4.72 3.02 -5.04
CA GLY A 72 -6.04 2.52 -4.69
C GLY A 72 -6.73 3.43 -3.69
N GLU A 73 -8.06 3.51 -3.80
CA GLU A 73 -8.92 4.13 -2.81
C GLU A 73 -9.45 3.06 -1.84
N MET A 74 -9.39 3.34 -0.54
CA MET A 74 -9.93 2.45 0.48
C MET A 74 -11.45 2.63 0.60
N VAL A 75 -12.17 1.72 -0.04
CA VAL A 75 -13.64 1.69 -0.05
C VAL A 75 -14.23 1.21 1.29
N ARG A 76 -13.56 0.29 1.99
CA ARG A 76 -14.00 -0.27 3.28
C ARG A 76 -12.78 -0.63 4.11
N VAL A 77 -12.81 -0.24 5.39
CA VAL A 77 -11.75 -0.54 6.38
C VAL A 77 -12.44 -1.04 7.64
N GLU A 78 -12.03 -2.21 8.13
CA GLU A 78 -12.59 -2.85 9.32
C GLU A 78 -11.44 -3.28 10.21
N GLU A 79 -11.56 -2.99 11.51
CA GLU A 79 -10.62 -3.45 12.52
C GLU A 79 -11.23 -4.68 13.20
N LEU A 80 -10.55 -5.82 13.07
CA LEU A 80 -10.92 -7.12 13.66
C LEU A 80 -10.20 -7.33 15.00
#